data_AF-A0A1W9SK44-F1
#
_entry.id   AF-A0A1W9SK44-F1
#
_cell.length_a   1.000
_cell.length_b   1.000
_cell.length_c   1.000
_cell.angle_alpha   90.00
_cell.angle_beta   90.00
_cell.angle_gamma   90.00
#
_symmetry.space_group_name_H-M   'P 1'
#
loop_
_entity.id
_entity.type
_entity.pdbx_description
1 polymer ?
#
loop_
_entity_poly.entity_id
_entity_poly.type
_entity_poly.pdbx_seq_one_letter_code
_entity_poly.pdbx_strand_id
1 'polypeptide(L)'
;YAYDKIKKDRFTIVVNKTIKSPFSFLNYIFVEKFPGVDSLIIEHEKVHARQLHTIDLFILQISSALLWINPFMYLLKKELVAQHEFLADNYVLSNTDNHEQYLKQVLIQLQNNFNNSLASKFNYSLTKKD
;
A
#
# COMPACT_ATOMS: atom_id res chain seq x y z
N TYR A 1 -20.20 -1.50 16.66
CA TYR A 1 -19.12 -1.80 15.69
C TYR A 1 -19.73 -1.99 14.30
N ALA A 2 -20.20 -0.90 13.68
CA ALA A 2 -20.81 -0.97 12.36
C ALA A 2 -19.72 -0.78 11.30
N TYR A 3 -19.51 -1.80 10.47
CA TYR A 3 -18.72 -1.69 9.25
C TYR A 3 -19.66 -1.24 8.15
N ASP A 4 -19.43 -0.05 7.59
CA ASP A 4 -20.14 0.35 6.39
C ASP A 4 -19.44 -0.31 5.19
N LYS A 5 -20.15 -1.20 4.50
CA LYS A 5 -19.64 -1.90 3.30
C LYS A 5 -20.22 -1.23 2.07
N ILE A 6 -19.35 -0.68 1.23
CA ILE A 6 -19.75 -0.09 -0.04
C ILE A 6 -19.22 -1.01 -1.14
N LYS A 7 -20.14 -1.70 -1.83
CA LYS A 7 -19.79 -2.52 -2.99
C LYS A 7 -19.73 -1.60 -4.22
N LYS A 8 -18.56 -1.52 -4.86
CA LYS A 8 -18.38 -0.84 -6.15
C LYS A 8 -17.80 -1.83 -7.14
N ASP A 9 -18.64 -2.26 -8.08
CA ASP A 9 -18.26 -3.17 -9.16
C ASP A 9 -17.62 -4.48 -8.63
N ARG A 10 -16.31 -4.66 -8.86
CA ARG A 10 -15.52 -5.82 -8.41
C ARG A 10 -14.89 -5.67 -7.02
N PHE A 11 -14.96 -4.50 -6.40
CA PHE A 11 -14.31 -4.20 -5.12
C PHE A 11 -15.32 -4.01 -3.99
N THR A 12 -14.92 -4.42 -2.78
CA THR A 12 -15.67 -4.15 -1.55
C THR A 12 -14.88 -3.20 -0.68
N ILE A 13 -15.38 -1.97 -0.52
CA ILE A 13 -14.78 -0.98 0.37
C ILE A 13 -15.36 -1.20 1.77
N VAL A 14 -14.49 -1.47 2.73
CA VAL A 14 -14.82 -1.68 4.14
C VAL A 14 -14.35 -0.47 4.93
N VAL A 15 -15.30 0.28 5.46
CA VAL A 15 -15.03 1.51 6.21
C VAL A 15 -15.04 1.20 7.71
N ASN A 16 -13.96 1.54 8.42
CA ASN A 16 -13.89 1.39 9.88
C ASN A 16 -13.07 2.52 10.53
N LYS A 17 -13.57 3.05 11.66
CA LYS A 17 -12.90 4.06 12.49
C LYS A 17 -11.58 3.59 13.14
N THR A 18 -11.31 2.29 13.22
CA THR A 18 -10.09 1.75 13.83
C THR A 18 -8.94 1.59 12.84
N ILE A 19 -9.19 1.75 11.55
CA ILE A 19 -8.17 1.67 10.50
C ILE A 19 -7.43 3.00 10.46
N LYS A 20 -6.12 2.98 10.70
CA LYS A 20 -5.27 4.18 10.70
C LYS A 20 -4.56 4.45 9.38
N SER A 21 -4.38 3.40 8.56
CA SER A 21 -3.78 3.48 7.23
C SER A 21 -4.67 2.67 6.28
N PRO A 22 -5.00 3.21 5.10
CA PRO A 22 -5.62 2.43 4.03
C PRO A 22 -4.74 1.23 3.68
N PHE A 23 -5.40 0.12 3.33
CA PHE A 23 -4.75 -1.07 2.79
C PHE A 23 -5.76 -1.91 2.01
N SER A 24 -5.26 -2.79 1.17
CA SER A 24 -6.05 -3.71 0.36
C SER A 24 -5.67 -5.17 0.64
N PHE A 25 -6.67 -6.04 0.55
CA PHE A 25 -6.49 -7.47 0.71
C PHE A 25 -7.44 -8.19 -0.26
N LEU A 26 -6.87 -8.82 -1.28
CA LEU A 26 -7.64 -9.37 -2.40
C LEU A 26 -8.58 -8.29 -2.97
N ASN A 27 -9.88 -8.56 -3.09
CA ASN A 27 -10.87 -7.61 -3.62
C ASN A 27 -11.44 -6.65 -2.56
N TYR A 28 -10.88 -6.65 -1.35
CA TYR A 28 -11.32 -5.79 -0.24
C TYR A 28 -10.37 -4.61 -0.08
N ILE A 29 -10.95 -3.43 0.07
CA ILE A 29 -10.22 -2.17 0.31
C ILE A 29 -10.67 -1.65 1.67
N PHE A 30 -9.73 -1.53 2.59
CA PHE A 30 -9.98 -1.12 3.97
C PHE A 30 -9.57 0.34 4.12
N VAL A 31 -10.50 1.17 4.57
CA VAL A 31 -10.30 2.62 4.72
C VAL A 31 -10.81 3.14 6.06
N GLU A 32 -10.19 4.21 6.55
CA GLU A 32 -10.70 4.95 7.71
C GLU A 32 -12.07 5.57 7.39
N LYS A 33 -12.89 5.78 8.41
CA LYS A 33 -14.18 6.47 8.24
C LYS A 33 -13.98 7.88 7.68
N PHE A 34 -14.67 8.16 6.56
CA PHE A 34 -14.77 9.49 5.95
C PHE A 34 -14.99 10.59 7.00
N PRO A 35 -14.31 11.74 6.86
CA PRO A 35 -13.76 12.31 5.61
C PRO A 35 -12.28 12.01 5.31
N GLY A 36 -11.65 11.04 5.99
CA GLY A 36 -10.19 10.96 6.09
C GLY A 36 -9.37 10.44 4.91
N VAL A 37 -9.95 9.78 3.89
CA VAL A 37 -9.16 9.12 2.83
C VAL A 37 -9.39 9.75 1.46
N ASP A 38 -8.30 10.21 0.86
CA ASP A 38 -8.27 10.80 -0.48
C ASP A 38 -8.64 9.77 -1.55
N SER A 39 -9.42 10.19 -2.54
CA SER A 39 -9.77 9.36 -3.70
C SER A 39 -8.55 8.78 -4.42
N LEU A 40 -7.43 9.50 -4.47
CA LEU A 40 -6.20 9.05 -5.13
C LEU A 40 -5.58 7.85 -4.42
N ILE A 41 -5.69 7.81 -3.08
CA ILE A 41 -5.26 6.66 -2.28
C ILE A 41 -6.18 5.47 -2.49
N ILE A 42 -7.49 5.71 -2.65
CA ILE A 42 -8.41 4.62 -2.99
C ILE A 42 -8.08 4.03 -4.37
N GLU A 43 -7.67 4.86 -5.34
CA GLU A 43 -7.20 4.36 -6.64
C GLU A 43 -5.91 3.54 -6.51
N HIS A 44 -4.96 3.97 -5.68
CA HIS A 44 -3.77 3.18 -5.34
C HIS A 44 -4.14 1.79 -4.81
N GLU A 45 -5.00 1.73 -3.77
CA GLU A 45 -5.45 0.46 -3.18
C GLU A 45 -6.23 -0.43 -4.15
N LYS A 46 -6.95 0.17 -5.11
CA LYS A 46 -7.60 -0.59 -6.18
C LYS A 46 -6.58 -1.28 -7.08
N VAL A 47 -5.40 -0.70 -7.32
CA VAL A 47 -4.36 -1.34 -8.14
C VAL A 47 -3.85 -2.60 -7.45
N HIS A 48 -3.55 -2.53 -6.16
CA HIS A 48 -3.17 -3.70 -5.36
C HIS A 48 -4.22 -4.80 -5.40
N ALA A 49 -5.49 -4.43 -5.25
CA ALA A 49 -6.60 -5.37 -5.34
C ALA A 49 -6.73 -5.96 -6.75
N ARG A 50 -6.63 -5.14 -7.81
CA ARG A 50 -6.80 -5.56 -9.21
C ARG A 50 -5.68 -6.46 -9.71
N GLN A 51 -4.43 -6.16 -9.33
CA GLN A 51 -3.26 -6.94 -9.72
C GLN A 51 -3.02 -8.15 -8.81
N LEU A 52 -3.85 -8.34 -7.77
CA LEU A 52 -3.79 -9.48 -6.86
C LEU A 52 -2.45 -9.59 -6.10
N HIS A 53 -1.83 -8.46 -5.75
CA HIS A 53 -0.55 -8.40 -5.03
C HIS A 53 -0.57 -9.20 -3.71
N THR A 54 -1.74 -9.36 -3.08
CA THR A 54 -1.92 -10.22 -1.90
C THR A 54 -1.57 -11.69 -2.19
N ILE A 55 -1.93 -12.21 -3.37
CA ILE A 55 -1.66 -13.59 -3.78
C ILE A 55 -0.16 -13.78 -4.00
N ASP A 56 0.49 -12.83 -4.65
CA ASP A 56 1.94 -12.85 -4.89
C ASP A 56 2.70 -12.91 -3.57
N LEU A 57 2.32 -12.08 -2.59
CA LEU A 57 2.90 -12.09 -1.25
C LEU A 57 2.62 -13.40 -0.49
N PHE A 58 1.45 -14.00 -0.69
CA PHE A 58 1.11 -15.28 -0.07
C PHE A 58 1.97 -16.43 -0.60
N ILE A 59 2.11 -16.53 -1.93
CA ILE A 59 2.98 -17.51 -2.59
C ILE A 59 4.43 -17.32 -2.14
N LEU A 60 4.87 -16.07 -2.04
CA LEU A 60 6.20 -15.72 -1.59
C LEU A 60 6.45 -16.11 -0.13
N GLN A 61 5.46 -15.97 0.75
CA GLN A 61 5.57 -16.42 2.15
C GLN A 61 5.68 -17.94 2.25
N ILE A 62 4.88 -18.68 1.47
CA ILE A 62 5.01 -20.15 1.38
C ILE A 62 6.41 -20.52 0.88
N SER A 63 6.86 -19.87 -0.19
CA SER A 63 8.22 -20.07 -0.74
C SER A 63 9.29 -19.75 0.29
N SER A 64 9.11 -18.69 1.09
CA SER A 64 10.02 -18.31 2.17
C SER A 64 10.04 -19.32 3.32
N ALA A 65 8.91 -19.92 3.66
CA ALA A 65 8.86 -20.99 4.65
C ALA A 65 9.58 -22.26 4.16
N LEU A 66 9.41 -22.60 2.88
CA LEU A 66 10.08 -23.75 2.26
C LEU A 66 11.59 -23.51 2.07
N LEU A 67 11.99 -22.29 1.70
CA LEU A 67 13.36 -21.88 1.41
C LEU A 67 13.96 -21.01 2.52
N TRP A 68 13.61 -21.26 3.77
CA TRP A 68 13.90 -20.37 4.91
C TRP A 68 15.40 -20.09 5.15
N ILE A 69 16.28 -21.00 4.74
CA ILE A 69 17.75 -20.86 4.84
C ILE A 69 18.31 -19.97 3.71
N ASN A 70 17.55 -19.75 2.62
CA ASN A 70 18.05 -19.07 1.44
C ASN A 70 18.00 -17.53 1.61
N PRO A 71 19.14 -16.83 1.72
CA PRO A 71 19.17 -15.37 1.87
C PRO A 71 18.57 -14.63 0.65
N PHE A 72 18.64 -15.21 -0.56
CA PHE A 72 18.07 -14.61 -1.77
C PHE A 72 16.55 -14.50 -1.70
N MET A 73 15.90 -15.33 -0.90
CA MET A 73 14.45 -15.31 -0.73
C MET A 73 13.98 -14.00 -0.06
N TYR A 74 14.76 -13.48 0.89
CA TYR A 74 14.48 -12.20 1.54
C TYR A 74 14.72 -11.01 0.61
N LEU A 75 15.72 -11.10 -0.28
CA LEU A 75 15.96 -10.09 -1.31
C LEU A 75 14.83 -10.06 -2.34
N LEU A 76 14.42 -11.23 -2.85
CA LEU A 76 13.30 -11.34 -3.78
C LEU A 76 12.02 -10.79 -3.16
N LYS A 77 11.79 -11.03 -1.86
CA LYS A 77 10.66 -10.43 -1.14
C LYS A 77 10.67 -8.91 -1.18
N LYS A 78 11.82 -8.31 -0.89
CA LYS A 78 11.97 -6.86 -0.89
C LYS A 78 11.70 -6.27 -2.27
N GLU A 79 12.29 -6.85 -3.31
CA GLU A 79 12.15 -6.36 -4.69
C GLU A 79 10.72 -6.52 -5.21
N LEU A 80 10.05 -7.64 -4.90
CA LEU A 80 8.67 -7.86 -5.31
C LEU A 80 7.73 -6.82 -4.68
N VAL A 81 7.91 -6.52 -3.38
CA VAL A 81 7.15 -5.46 -2.70
C VAL A 81 7.43 -4.11 -3.35
N ALA A 82 8.70 -3.77 -3.59
CA ALA A 82 9.06 -2.51 -4.25
C ALA A 82 8.43 -2.38 -5.65
N GLN A 83 8.36 -3.47 -6.40
CA GLN A 83 7.72 -3.51 -7.71
C GLN A 83 6.19 -3.30 -7.61
N HIS A 84 5.52 -3.90 -6.62
CA HIS A 84 4.09 -3.69 -6.39
C HIS A 84 3.77 -2.23 -6.10
N GLU A 85 4.51 -1.60 -5.19
CA GLU A 85 4.37 -0.18 -4.86
C GLU A 85 4.63 0.70 -6.08
N PHE A 86 5.69 0.41 -6.84
CA PHE A 86 6.00 1.14 -8.08
C PHE A 86 4.87 1.05 -9.11
N LEU A 87 4.29 -0.14 -9.31
CA LEU A 87 3.19 -0.32 -10.26
C LEU A 87 1.92 0.43 -9.82
N ALA A 88 1.64 0.47 -8.52
CA ALA A 88 0.51 1.20 -7.95
C ALA A 88 0.72 2.72 -8.08
N ASP A 89 1.87 3.23 -7.65
CA ASP A 89 2.24 4.64 -7.77
C ASP A 89 2.24 5.12 -9.23
N ASN A 90 2.86 4.34 -10.12
CA ASN A 90 2.94 4.70 -11.54
C ASN A 90 1.54 4.76 -12.17
N TYR A 91 0.64 3.85 -11.81
CA TYR A 91 -0.75 3.89 -12.30
C TYR A 91 -1.49 5.14 -11.82
N VAL A 92 -1.36 5.52 -10.54
CA VAL A 92 -2.04 6.72 -10.03
C VAL A 92 -1.45 7.98 -10.66
N LEU A 93 -0.13 8.07 -10.74
CA LEU A 93 0.57 9.20 -11.37
C LEU A 93 0.27 9.31 -12.87
N SER A 94 0.08 8.20 -13.59
CA SER A 94 -0.30 8.25 -15.01
C SER A 94 -1.75 8.67 -15.24
N ASN A 95 -2.58 8.66 -14.21
CA ASN A 95 -4.04 8.84 -14.31
C ASN A 95 -4.58 10.03 -13.50
N THR A 96 -3.71 10.83 -12.87
CA THR A 96 -4.10 12.02 -12.10
C THR A 96 -3.39 13.27 -12.62
N ASP A 97 -4.10 14.38 -12.71
CA ASP A 97 -3.50 15.68 -13.02
C ASP A 97 -2.87 16.34 -11.78
N ASN A 98 -3.21 15.87 -10.58
CA ASN A 98 -2.76 16.45 -9.31
C ASN A 98 -1.72 15.58 -8.59
N HIS A 99 -0.51 15.55 -9.15
CA HIS A 99 0.60 14.79 -8.57
C HIS A 99 0.98 15.28 -7.16
N GLU A 100 0.93 16.60 -6.91
CA GLU A 100 1.32 17.18 -5.61
C GLU A 100 0.43 16.67 -4.48
N GLN A 101 -0.89 16.67 -4.71
CA GLN A 101 -1.86 16.13 -3.76
C GLN A 101 -1.57 14.65 -3.46
N TYR A 102 -1.33 13.84 -4.49
CA TYR A 102 -1.00 12.43 -4.31
C TYR A 102 0.26 12.24 -3.46
N LEU A 103 1.37 12.89 -3.84
CA LEU A 103 2.65 12.79 -3.14
C LEU A 103 2.53 13.21 -1.67
N LYS A 104 1.75 14.27 -1.39
CA LYS A 104 1.47 14.69 -0.02
C LYS A 104 0.75 13.61 0.79
N GLN A 105 -0.23 12.92 0.20
CA GLN A 105 -0.94 11.83 0.86
C GLN A 105 -0.02 10.63 1.13
N VAL A 106 0.82 10.25 0.15
CA VAL A 106 1.82 9.19 0.32
C VAL A 106 2.78 9.53 1.46
N LEU A 107 3.28 10.77 1.52
CA LEU A 107 4.16 11.22 2.61
C LEU A 107 3.49 11.13 3.98
N ILE A 108 2.22 11.52 4.10
CA ILE A 108 1.44 11.41 5.34
C ILE A 108 1.31 9.94 5.77
N GLN A 109 1.02 9.04 4.83
CA GLN A 109 0.92 7.61 5.14
C GLN A 109 2.24 7.01 5.59
N LEU A 110 3.32 7.32 4.87
CA LEU A 110 4.67 6.92 5.26
C LEU A 110 4.98 7.39 6.68
N GLN A 111 4.74 8.66 7.00
CA GLN A 111 4.93 9.22 8.34
C GLN A 111 4.11 8.47 9.41
N ASN A 112 2.85 8.13 9.12
CA ASN A 112 2.00 7.37 10.03
C ASN A 112 2.53 5.95 10.28
N ASN A 113 3.10 5.31 9.27
CA ASN A 113 3.75 3.99 9.39
C ASN A 113 5.09 4.07 10.15
N PHE A 114 5.83 5.18 10.01
CA PHE A 114 7.12 5.39 10.70
C PHE A 114 6.98 5.68 12.21
N ASN A 115 5.81 6.07 12.70
CA ASN A 115 5.59 6.41 14.12
C ASN A 115 5.59 5.19 15.08
N ASN A 116 5.85 3.97 14.59
CA ASN A 116 5.75 2.73 15.37
C ASN A 116 7.08 1.94 15.55
N SER A 117 8.28 2.53 15.48
CA SER A 117 9.49 1.77 15.85
C SER A 117 10.56 2.56 16.62
N LEU A 118 10.97 2.00 17.76
CA LEU A 118 12.03 2.43 18.68
C LEU A 118 13.46 2.22 18.11
N ALA A 119 13.70 2.37 16.79
CA ALA A 119 15.02 2.09 16.19
C ALA A 119 15.39 3.02 15.02
N SER A 120 16.68 3.04 14.69
CA SER A 120 17.41 4.06 13.91
C SER A 120 16.83 4.41 12.53
N LYS A 121 16.77 5.72 12.28
CA LYS A 121 16.15 6.40 11.14
C LYS A 121 17.14 6.53 9.97
N PHE A 122 16.93 5.80 8.88
CA PHE A 122 17.61 6.11 7.61
C PHE A 122 16.83 7.19 6.86
N ASN A 123 17.42 8.39 6.80
CA ASN A 123 16.94 9.52 5.99
C ASN A 123 17.11 9.20 4.51
N TYR A 124 16.02 8.95 3.79
CA TYR A 124 16.01 9.17 2.34
C TYR A 124 15.93 10.67 2.09
N SER A 125 17.09 11.32 2.05
CA SER A 125 17.25 12.63 1.44
C SER A 125 16.99 12.47 -0.06
N LEU A 126 15.74 12.66 -0.49
CA LEU A 126 15.39 12.94 -1.88
C LEU A 126 15.84 14.36 -2.24
N THR A 127 17.12 14.67 -2.03
CA THR A 127 17.76 15.80 -2.68
C THR A 127 17.95 15.39 -4.12
N LYS A 128 16.97 15.74 -4.95
CA LYS A 128 17.18 16.01 -6.38
C LYS A 128 18.45 16.85 -6.49
N LYS A 129 19.48 16.29 -7.12
CA LYS A 129 20.67 17.04 -7.51
C LYS A 129 20.46 17.45 -8.95
N ASP A 130 20.68 18.74 -9.17
CA ASP A 130 20.41 19.52 -10.39
C ASP A 130 20.77 18.84 -11.71
#